data_AF-A0A7C2Y319-F1
#
_entry.id   AF-A0A7C2Y319-F1
#
_cell.length_a   1.000
_cell.length_b   1.000
_cell.length_c   1.000
_cell.angle_alpha   90.00
_cell.angle_beta   90.00
_cell.angle_gamma   90.00
#
_symmetry.space_group_name_H-M   'P 1'
#
loop_
_entity.id
_entity.type
_entity.pdbx_description
1 polymer ?
#
loop_
_entity_poly.entity_id
_entity_poly.type
_entity_poly.pdbx_seq_one_letter_code
_entity_poly.pdbx_strand_id
1 'polypeptide(L)'
;MATLPERIRLAEHLARRLPEVTRNEWMRWLQLVQRYGLVPALRHAERLAADPTLRPAVQRANRLITQAVRERLRELERLNDRELLSVLGFVAWHLQFTSARRSVVAAQETKDRR
;
A
#
# COMPACT_ATOMS: atom_id res chain seq x y z
N MET A 1 -2.23 11.74 19.90
CA MET A 1 -1.48 10.49 19.65
C MET A 1 -2.49 9.42 19.32
N ALA A 2 -2.39 8.80 18.14
CA ALA A 2 -3.27 7.69 17.77
C ALA A 2 -2.86 6.43 18.53
N THR A 3 -3.83 5.74 19.11
CA THR A 3 -3.62 4.47 19.82
C THR A 3 -3.21 3.36 18.85
N LEU A 4 -2.59 2.30 19.35
CA LEU A 4 -2.21 1.15 18.52
C LEU A 4 -3.42 0.53 17.76
N PRO A 5 -4.59 0.30 18.39
CA PRO A 5 -5.77 -0.19 17.68
C PRO A 5 -6.25 0.75 16.56
N GLU A 6 -6.19 2.07 16.76
CA GLU A 6 -6.56 3.03 15.72
C GLU A 6 -5.61 2.96 14.53
N ARG A 7 -4.29 2.86 14.79
CA ARG A 7 -3.29 2.69 13.73
C ARG A 7 -3.49 1.39 12.95
N ILE A 8 -3.81 0.29 13.62
CA ILE A 8 -4.11 -0.99 12.97
C ILE A 8 -5.37 -0.88 12.09
N ARG A 9 -6.46 -0.31 12.62
CA ARG A 9 -7.71 -0.12 11.85
C ARG A 9 -7.51 0.74 10.60
N LEU A 10 -6.72 1.81 10.72
CA LEU A 10 -6.37 2.67 9.58
C LEU A 10 -5.56 1.89 8.53
N ALA A 11 -4.57 1.11 8.98
CA ALA A 11 -3.76 0.27 8.09
C ALA A 11 -4.59 -0.80 7.37
N GLU A 12 -5.48 -1.50 8.08
CA GLU A 12 -6.41 -2.47 7.48
C GLU A 12 -7.30 -1.84 6.42
N HIS A 13 -7.82 -0.64 6.69
CA HIS A 13 -8.64 0.08 5.74
C HIS A 13 -7.86 0.43 4.48
N LEU A 14 -6.63 0.95 4.61
CA LEU A 14 -5.75 1.20 3.47
C LEU A 14 -5.45 -0.10 2.69
N ALA A 15 -5.07 -1.18 3.38
CA ALA A 15 -4.73 -2.46 2.75
C ALA A 15 -5.88 -3.05 1.92
N ARG A 16 -7.13 -2.91 2.39
CA ARG A 16 -8.32 -3.35 1.64
C ARG A 16 -8.51 -2.62 0.30
N ARG A 17 -7.98 -1.41 0.16
CA ARG A 17 -8.04 -0.60 -1.07
C ARG A 17 -6.89 -0.90 -2.04
N LEU A 18 -6.02 -1.84 -1.68
CA LEU A 18 -4.81 -2.19 -2.43
C LEU A 18 -4.85 -3.65 -2.94
N PRO A 19 -5.93 -4.07 -3.65
CA PRO A 19 -6.09 -5.46 -4.03
C PRO A 19 -4.99 -5.94 -4.99
N GLU A 20 -4.38 -5.10 -5.82
CA GLU A 20 -3.35 -5.55 -6.78
C GLU A 20 -1.94 -5.08 -6.42
N VAL A 21 -1.79 -4.34 -5.31
CA VAL A 21 -0.49 -3.82 -4.91
C VAL A 21 0.25 -4.88 -4.12
N THR A 22 1.43 -5.25 -4.61
CA THR A 22 2.32 -6.17 -3.90
C THR A 22 2.95 -5.48 -2.70
N ARG A 23 3.35 -6.27 -1.69
CA ARG A 23 4.17 -5.74 -0.59
C ARG A 23 5.43 -5.04 -1.11
N ASN A 24 6.06 -5.53 -2.17
CA ASN A 24 7.28 -4.94 -2.70
C ASN A 24 7.05 -3.53 -3.29
N GLU A 25 5.97 -3.33 -4.04
CA GLU A 25 5.61 -2.01 -4.55
C GLU A 25 5.29 -1.04 -3.41
N TRP A 26 4.54 -1.51 -2.41
CA TRP A 26 4.25 -0.74 -1.21
C TRP A 26 5.52 -0.34 -0.45
N MET A 27 6.45 -1.27 -0.25
CA MET A 27 7.72 -1.00 0.44
C MET A 27 8.60 -0.01 -0.32
N ARG A 28 8.63 -0.08 -1.66
CA ARG A 28 9.35 0.92 -2.47
C ARG A 28 8.77 2.32 -2.27
N TRP A 29 7.45 2.44 -2.25
CA TRP A 29 6.81 3.72 -1.99
C TRP A 29 7.04 4.20 -0.54
N LEU A 30 6.95 3.30 0.44
CA LEU A 30 7.24 3.61 1.85
C LEU A 30 8.67 4.13 2.05
N GLN A 31 9.67 3.61 1.32
CA GLN A 31 11.03 4.15 1.36
C GLN A 31 11.08 5.61 0.91
N LEU A 32 10.25 6.01 -0.07
CA LEU A 32 10.14 7.42 -0.47
C LEU A 32 9.48 8.25 0.62
N VAL A 33 8.47 7.72 1.31
CA VAL A 33 7.85 8.40 2.47
C VAL A 33 8.88 8.62 3.57
N GLN A 34 9.69 7.61 3.89
CA GLN A 34 10.74 7.71 4.91
C GLN A 34 11.79 8.75 4.55
N ARG A 35 12.12 8.88 3.26
CA ARG A 35 13.19 9.77 2.79
C ARG A 35 12.73 11.21 2.56
N TYR A 36 11.51 11.40 2.10
CA TYR A 36 11.02 12.68 1.58
C TYR A 36 9.70 13.15 2.22
N GLY A 37 9.08 12.35 3.09
CA GLY A 37 7.78 12.62 3.68
C GLY A 37 6.60 12.15 2.82
N LEU A 38 5.41 12.17 3.43
CA LEU A 38 4.18 11.60 2.85
C LEU A 38 3.76 12.30 1.56
N VAL A 39 3.65 13.63 1.57
CA VAL A 39 3.13 14.40 0.44
C VAL A 39 4.07 14.33 -0.79
N PRO A 40 5.40 14.47 -0.65
CA PRO A 40 6.30 14.29 -1.79
C PRO A 40 6.27 12.88 -2.37
N ALA A 41 6.21 11.85 -1.53
CA ALA A 41 6.09 10.46 -1.98
C ALA A 41 4.77 10.20 -2.72
N LEU A 42 3.66 10.80 -2.26
CA LEU A 42 2.36 10.73 -2.91
C LEU A 42 2.38 11.37 -4.31
N ARG A 43 2.95 12.57 -4.45
CA ARG A 43 3.15 13.22 -5.76
C ARG A 43 4.04 12.41 -6.69
N HIS A 44 5.03 11.70 -6.15
CA HIS A 44 5.85 10.81 -6.96
C HIS A 44 5.04 9.61 -7.50
N ALA A 45 4.24 8.96 -6.65
CA ALA A 45 3.34 7.88 -7.08
C ALA A 45 2.34 8.36 -8.15
N GLU A 46 1.80 9.57 -8.02
CA GLU A 46 0.91 10.18 -9.02
C GLU A 46 1.58 10.30 -10.40
N ARG A 47 2.84 10.75 -10.44
CA ARG A 47 3.61 10.83 -11.68
C ARG A 47 3.83 9.45 -12.31
N LEU A 48 4.23 8.45 -11.51
CA LEU A 48 4.40 7.08 -12.01
C LEU A 48 3.08 6.46 -12.49
N ALA A 49 1.94 6.83 -11.89
CA ALA A 49 0.63 6.34 -12.30
C ALA A 49 0.16 6.89 -13.66
N ALA A 50 0.76 7.98 -14.13
CA ALA A 50 0.45 8.66 -15.40
C ALA A 50 1.55 8.50 -16.46
N ASP A 51 2.69 7.91 -16.12
CA ASP A 51 3.83 7.76 -17.03
C ASP A 51 3.56 6.62 -18.06
N PRO A 52 3.43 6.94 -19.36
CA PRO A 52 3.13 5.96 -20.40
C PRO A 52 4.30 5.01 -20.69
N THR A 53 5.51 5.35 -20.27
CA THR A 53 6.72 4.53 -20.50
C THR A 53 6.83 3.36 -19.52
N LEU A 54 6.07 3.40 -18.42
CA LEU A 54 6.08 2.36 -17.40
C LEU A 54 5.17 1.19 -17.75
N ARG A 55 5.51 -0.01 -17.24
CA ARG A 55 4.66 -1.19 -17.39
C ARG A 55 3.26 -0.94 -16.79
N PRO A 56 2.18 -1.42 -17.42
CA PRO A 56 0.81 -1.17 -16.93
C PRO A 56 0.56 -1.59 -15.47
N ALA A 57 1.19 -2.68 -15.01
CA ALA A 57 1.09 -3.12 -13.62
C ALA A 57 1.67 -2.08 -12.63
N VAL A 58 2.81 -1.47 -12.97
CA VAL A 58 3.45 -0.43 -12.15
C VAL A 58 2.59 0.82 -12.11
N GLN A 59 2.02 1.23 -13.25
CA GLN A 59 1.10 2.37 -13.30
C GLN A 59 -0.14 2.11 -12.42
N ARG A 60 -0.75 0.92 -12.53
CA ARG A 60 -1.92 0.53 -11.72
C ARG A 60 -1.60 0.50 -10.23
N ALA A 61 -0.48 -0.09 -9.83
CA ALA A 61 -0.08 -0.14 -8.43
C ALA A 61 0.08 1.27 -7.83
N ASN A 62 0.76 2.18 -8.54
CA ASN A 62 0.93 3.56 -8.08
C ASN A 62 -0.39 4.34 -8.06
N ARG A 63 -1.32 4.06 -8.99
CA ARG A 63 -2.66 4.64 -8.99
C ARG A 63 -3.46 4.20 -7.76
N LEU A 64 -3.43 2.92 -7.42
CA LEU A 64 -4.09 2.37 -6.23
C LEU A 64 -3.50 2.94 -4.93
N ILE A 65 -2.17 3.00 -4.83
CA ILE A 65 -1.48 3.64 -3.70
C ILE A 65 -1.95 5.09 -3.55
N THR A 66 -1.92 5.85 -4.65
CA THR A 66 -2.35 7.25 -4.65
C THR A 66 -3.78 7.41 -4.17
N GLN A 67 -4.70 6.61 -4.73
CA GLN A 67 -6.12 6.68 -4.37
C GLN A 67 -6.34 6.34 -2.90
N ALA A 68 -5.81 5.21 -2.43
CA ALA A 68 -5.98 4.76 -1.05
C ALA A 68 -5.43 5.77 -0.04
N VAL A 69 -4.26 6.35 -0.31
CA VAL A 69 -3.64 7.35 0.56
C VAL A 69 -4.40 8.67 0.52
N ARG A 70 -4.84 9.15 -0.65
CA ARG A 70 -5.63 10.39 -0.78
C ARG A 70 -6.95 10.32 -0.01
N GLU A 71 -7.65 9.19 -0.06
CA GLU A 71 -8.92 8.96 0.66
C GLU A 71 -8.76 9.19 2.18
N ARG A 72 -7.56 8.98 2.74
CA ARG A 72 -7.27 9.13 4.17
C ARG A 72 -6.17 10.15 4.48
N LEU A 73 -5.83 11.03 3.53
CA LEU A 73 -4.64 11.89 3.62
C LEU A 73 -4.68 12.78 4.87
N ARG A 74 -5.83 13.42 5.14
CA ARG A 74 -6.01 14.29 6.32
C ARG A 74 -5.79 13.57 7.65
N GLU A 75 -6.12 12.29 7.72
CA GLU A 75 -5.89 11.48 8.93
C GLU A 75 -4.41 11.10 9.05
N LEU A 76 -3.77 10.76 7.93
CA LEU A 76 -2.35 10.40 7.89
C LEU A 76 -1.42 11.60 8.20
N GLU A 77 -1.76 12.80 7.74
CA GLU A 77 -0.99 14.03 8.00
C GLU A 77 -1.06 14.49 9.46
N ARG A 78 -2.06 14.04 10.23
CA ARG A 78 -2.19 14.34 11.67
C ARG A 78 -1.33 13.43 12.55
N LEU A 79 -0.81 12.34 11.98
CA LEU A 79 0.08 11.43 12.68
C LEU A 79 1.49 12.03 12.73
N ASN A 80 2.20 11.83 13.83
CA ASN A 80 3.64 12.07 13.81
C ASN A 80 4.35 10.99 12.98
N ASP A 81 5.63 11.21 12.65
CA ASP A 81 6.40 10.33 11.78
C ASP A 81 6.42 8.86 12.27
N ARG A 82 6.56 8.64 13.58
CA ARG A 82 6.59 7.29 14.15
C ARG A 82 5.23 6.59 14.01
N GLU A 83 4.14 7.31 14.27
CA GLU A 83 2.78 6.82 14.10
C GLU A 83 2.47 6.52 12.64
N LEU A 84 2.84 7.42 11.73
CA LEU A 84 2.69 7.24 10.29
C LEU A 84 3.43 6.00 9.80
N LEU A 85 4.72 5.88 10.14
CA LEU A 85 5.52 4.71 9.73
C LEU A 85 4.98 3.41 10.32
N SER A 86 4.42 3.44 11.54
CA SER A 86 3.74 2.29 12.13
C SER A 86 2.51 1.88 11.30
N VAL A 87 1.65 2.82 10.91
CA VAL A 87 0.48 2.54 10.04
C VAL A 87 0.93 1.95 8.71
N LEU A 88 1.88 2.61 8.02
CA LEU A 88 2.32 2.16 6.71
C LEU A 88 3.06 0.81 6.78
N GLY A 89 3.75 0.53 7.88
CA GLY A 89 4.35 -0.78 8.17
C GLY A 89 3.30 -1.88 8.35
N PHE A 90 2.21 -1.61 9.07
CA PHE A 90 1.10 -2.55 9.20
C PHE A 90 0.42 -2.83 7.86
N VAL A 91 0.30 -1.84 6.96
CA VAL A 91 -0.19 -2.09 5.59
C VAL A 91 0.71 -3.10 4.88
N ALA A 92 2.04 -2.92 4.96
CA ALA A 92 2.99 -3.84 4.34
C ALA A 92 2.85 -5.28 4.88
N TRP A 93 2.58 -5.41 6.18
CA TRP A 93 2.30 -6.68 6.82
C TRP A 93 1.00 -7.30 6.29
N HIS A 94 -0.11 -6.55 6.22
CA HIS A 94 -1.36 -7.05 5.66
C HIS A 94 -1.22 -7.53 4.21
N LEU A 95 -0.52 -6.77 3.35
CA LEU A 95 -0.29 -7.14 1.96
C LEU A 95 0.49 -8.45 1.81
N GLN A 96 1.38 -8.77 2.75
CA GLN A 96 2.08 -10.06 2.79
C GLN A 96 1.09 -11.22 2.94
N PHE A 97 0.17 -11.12 3.91
CA PHE A 97 -0.82 -12.17 4.17
C PHE A 97 -1.83 -12.33 3.04
N THR A 98 -2.29 -11.22 2.46
CA THR A 98 -3.24 -11.27 1.33
C THR A 98 -2.59 -11.86 0.08
N SER A 99 -1.31 -11.58 -0.16
CA SER A 99 -0.56 -12.19 -1.26
C SER A 99 -0.35 -13.69 -1.05
N ALA A 100 0.07 -14.09 0.16
CA ALA A 100 0.25 -15.50 0.51
C ALA A 100 -1.04 -16.31 0.35
N ARG A 101 -2.19 -15.78 0.80
CA ARG A 101 -3.50 -16.45 0.64
C ARG A 101 -3.87 -16.65 -0.83
N ARG A 102 -3.60 -15.67 -1.70
CA ARG A 102 -3.89 -15.80 -3.14
C ARG A 102 -3.05 -16.87 -3.81
N SER A 103 -1.78 -16.98 -3.44
CA SER A 103 -0.90 -18.04 -3.97
C SER A 103 -1.38 -19.44 -3.59
N VAL A 104 -1.90 -19.63 -2.37
CA VAL A 104 -2.43 -20.92 -1.91
C VAL A 104 -3.69 -21.31 -2.69
N VAL A 105 -4.64 -20.39 -2.86
CA VAL A 105 -5.88 -20.64 -3.62
C VAL A 105 -5.59 -20.97 -5.08
N ALA A 106 -4.71 -20.20 -5.75
CA ALA A 106 -4.32 -20.45 -7.13
C ALA A 106 -3.64 -21.83 -7.32
N ALA A 107 -2.84 -22.27 -6.34
CA ALA A 107 -2.20 -23.59 -6.37
C ALA A 107 -3.22 -24.73 -6.22
N GLN A 108 -4.28 -24.53 -5.44
CA GLN A 108 -5.36 -25.52 -5.28
C GLN A 108 -6.21 -25.64 -6.57
N GLU A 109 -6.60 -24.52 -7.19
CA GLU A 109 -7.38 -24.53 -8.44
C GLU A 109 -6.62 -25.17 -9.62
N THR A 110 -5.30 -25.08 -9.63
CA THR A 110 -4.46 -25.72 -10.66
C THR A 110 -4.39 -27.24 -10.48
N LYS A 111 -4.51 -27.72 -9.23
CA LYS A 111 -4.49 -29.14 -8.88
C LYS A 111 -5.83 -29.82 -9.18
N ASP A 112 -6.94 -29.14 -8.96
CA ASP A 112 -8.29 -29.68 -9.21
C ASP A 112 -8.66 -29.75 -10.71
N ARG A 113 -7.86 -29.11 -11.59
CA ARG A 113 -8.03 -29.13 -13.06
C ARG A 113 -7.13 -30.15 -13.78
N ARG A 114 -6.32 -30.93 -13.06
CA ARG A 114 -5.46 -31.99 -13.58
C ARG A 114 -5.97 -33.35 -13.16
#